data_AF-A0A522SP73-F1
#
_entry.id   AF-A0A522SP73-F1
#
_cell.length_a   1.000
_cell.length_b   1.000
_cell.length_c   1.000
_cell.angle_alpha   90.00
_cell.angle_beta   90.00
_cell.angle_gamma   90.00
#
_symmetry.space_group_name_H-M   'P 1'
#
loop_
_entity.id
_entity.type
_entity.pdbx_description
1 polymer ?
#
loop_
_entity_poly.entity_id
_entity_poly.type
_entity_poly.pdbx_seq_one_letter_code
_entity_poly.pdbx_strand_id
1 'polypeptide(L)'
;MARIVGVEWRHQPAPPTPATIGISGVQDAHVTDGSSTQDPRVEQARQGPQGSSQNLARSQRHRSTRHPRTPVRLSWKDAATVIAKPIGSITEADLLQLIQAGTPESKHIKYKRTLPDGGDSGKVKFLRSVTALANTQGGDLIYGMEASDGIPQQLCALTMPSADQVLQRLESLCADGVSPRLAGVQYRFVPLSGGGEVLVIRIQKSWNAPHRVTAGGHAHFYGRNAAGSYPLDVGELRQAFTLSESVAERIRAFRAKRLLALGNGEVPIPLVPGVRVVLHIVPLQSLTSEFLVDISPRTQQQMQALNRVEPPGAGGWSQRVNLDGRVKYDNECDGMARAYAQLYRSGMIEAVQVWPE
;
A
#
# COMPACT_ATOMS: atom_id res chain seq x y z
N MET A 1 -4.18 -1.95 22.33
CA MET A 1 -4.55 -3.14 23.14
C MET A 1 -5.02 -4.25 22.21
N ALA A 2 -4.12 -5.17 21.86
CA ALA A 2 -4.46 -6.33 21.04
C ALA A 2 -5.03 -7.43 21.95
N ARG A 3 -6.24 -7.92 21.65
CA ARG A 3 -6.81 -9.11 22.29
C ARG A 3 -6.24 -10.35 21.60
N ILE A 4 -5.57 -11.19 22.38
CA ILE A 4 -5.18 -12.55 21.99
C ILE A 4 -6.44 -13.42 22.02
N VAL A 5 -6.73 -14.14 20.95
CA VAL A 5 -7.83 -15.10 20.87
C VAL A 5 -7.24 -16.49 20.60
N GLY A 6 -7.38 -17.37 21.59
CA GLY A 6 -7.52 -18.83 21.50
C GLY A 6 -6.42 -19.64 20.80
N VAL A 7 -5.65 -20.40 21.59
CA VAL A 7 -4.87 -21.55 21.12
C VAL A 7 -5.70 -22.82 21.37
N GLU A 8 -6.04 -23.56 20.32
CA GLU A 8 -6.73 -24.86 20.42
C GLU A 8 -5.72 -25.98 20.11
N TRP A 9 -5.46 -26.86 21.07
CA TRP A 9 -4.60 -28.03 20.92
C TRP A 9 -5.44 -29.25 20.55
N ARG A 10 -5.13 -29.93 19.44
CA ARG A 10 -5.65 -31.27 19.13
C ARG A 10 -4.48 -32.22 18.96
N HIS A 11 -4.41 -33.24 19.82
CA HIS A 11 -3.54 -34.40 19.65
C HIS A 11 -4.16 -35.35 18.61
N GLN A 12 -3.38 -35.74 17.61
CA GLN A 12 -3.65 -36.92 16.78
C GLN A 12 -2.71 -38.06 17.20
N PRO A 13 -3.16 -39.32 17.29
CA PRO A 13 -2.29 -40.46 17.56
C PRO A 13 -1.59 -40.95 16.28
N ALA A 14 -0.39 -41.52 16.46
CA ALA A 14 0.53 -41.97 15.41
C ALA A 14 -0.01 -43.14 14.54
N PRO A 15 0.43 -43.27 13.28
CA PRO A 15 0.05 -44.38 12.40
C PRO A 15 0.85 -45.66 12.70
N PRO A 16 0.28 -46.87 12.45
CA PRO A 16 1.00 -48.12 12.61
C PRO A 16 1.94 -48.43 11.41
N THR A 17 3.04 -49.11 11.71
CA THR A 17 4.09 -49.60 10.79
C THR A 17 3.59 -50.65 9.81
N PRO A 18 4.14 -50.75 8.56
CA PRO A 18 3.66 -51.69 7.56
C PRO A 18 4.20 -53.11 7.77
N ALA A 19 3.34 -54.10 7.55
CA ALA A 19 3.67 -55.52 7.55
C ALA A 19 4.18 -56.00 6.18
N THR A 20 5.22 -56.82 6.21
CA THR A 20 5.83 -57.52 5.08
C THR A 20 5.01 -58.75 4.68
N ILE A 21 4.57 -58.82 3.42
CA ILE A 21 4.09 -60.02 2.69
C ILE A 21 4.45 -59.73 1.22
N GLY A 22 5.12 -60.53 0.39
CA GLY A 22 5.28 -61.98 0.26
C GLY A 22 5.09 -62.27 -1.25
N ILE A 23 6.14 -62.73 -1.94
CA ILE A 23 6.21 -62.93 -3.41
C ILE A 23 5.58 -64.28 -3.80
N SER A 24 4.86 -64.34 -4.93
CA SER A 24 4.60 -65.50 -5.85
C SER A 24 3.22 -65.31 -6.51
N GLY A 25 2.96 -65.43 -7.81
CA GLY A 25 3.69 -65.87 -8.99
C GLY A 25 2.69 -66.18 -10.12
N VAL A 26 3.15 -66.00 -11.37
CA VAL A 26 2.84 -66.73 -12.62
C VAL A 26 1.43 -66.60 -13.28
N GLN A 27 1.38 -66.07 -14.52
CA GLN A 27 1.08 -66.79 -15.80
C GLN A 27 0.57 -65.85 -16.93
N ASP A 28 1.44 -65.67 -17.92
CA ASP A 28 1.27 -65.79 -19.39
C ASP A 28 -0.07 -65.53 -20.10
N ALA A 29 0.00 -64.64 -21.11
CA ALA A 29 -0.46 -64.87 -22.50
C ALA A 29 -0.01 -63.66 -23.38
N HIS A 30 1.07 -63.78 -24.16
CA HIS A 30 1.12 -64.08 -25.61
C HIS A 30 0.74 -62.93 -26.58
N VAL A 31 1.73 -62.56 -27.42
CA VAL A 31 1.66 -62.39 -28.92
C VAL A 31 1.01 -61.10 -29.43
N THR A 32 1.56 -60.28 -30.35
CA THR A 32 2.69 -60.28 -31.32
C THR A 32 2.87 -58.81 -31.75
N ASP A 33 4.07 -58.24 -31.77
CA ASP A 33 5.10 -58.25 -32.84
C ASP A 33 4.82 -57.27 -34.00
N GLY A 34 5.86 -56.53 -34.42
CA GLY A 34 5.80 -55.59 -35.54
C GLY A 34 6.81 -54.42 -35.55
N SER A 35 8.11 -54.75 -35.64
CA SER A 35 9.20 -54.06 -36.41
C SER A 35 9.27 -52.52 -36.42
N SER A 36 10.27 -51.85 -35.81
CA SER A 36 11.69 -51.70 -36.22
C SER A 36 11.94 -50.90 -37.51
N THR A 37 12.56 -49.70 -37.40
CA THR A 37 13.83 -49.38 -38.11
C THR A 37 14.52 -48.13 -37.50
N GLN A 38 15.65 -48.42 -36.85
CA GLN A 38 16.89 -47.65 -36.68
C GLN A 38 17.45 -47.18 -38.06
N ASP A 39 18.32 -46.20 -38.31
CA ASP A 39 19.25 -45.31 -37.58
C ASP A 39 19.92 -44.41 -38.71
N PRO A 40 21.17 -43.92 -38.66
CA PRO A 40 21.76 -42.78 -37.93
C PRO A 40 22.51 -41.77 -38.86
N ARG A 41 23.32 -40.89 -38.23
CA ARG A 41 24.65 -40.35 -38.65
C ARG A 41 24.70 -38.99 -39.36
N VAL A 42 25.63 -38.04 -39.10
CA VAL A 42 26.76 -37.92 -38.14
C VAL A 42 27.48 -36.55 -38.33
N GLU A 43 28.16 -36.08 -37.27
CA GLU A 43 29.43 -35.28 -37.18
C GLU A 43 29.66 -33.99 -38.02
N GLN A 44 30.53 -33.03 -37.68
CA GLN A 44 31.26 -32.57 -36.48
C GLN A 44 31.97 -31.25 -36.90
N ALA A 45 32.22 -30.40 -35.89
CA ALA A 45 33.45 -29.63 -35.62
C ALA A 45 34.27 -28.95 -36.74
N ARG A 46 34.64 -27.67 -36.50
CA ARG A 46 36.02 -27.19 -36.17
C ARG A 46 36.05 -25.65 -36.25
N GLN A 47 36.39 -24.98 -35.14
CA GLN A 47 37.67 -24.30 -34.85
C GLN A 47 37.94 -23.03 -35.68
N GLY A 48 38.15 -21.90 -34.97
CA GLY A 48 38.47 -20.59 -35.53
C GLY A 48 39.90 -20.48 -36.07
N PRO A 49 40.36 -19.24 -36.33
CA PRO A 49 41.48 -18.76 -35.53
C PRO A 49 41.44 -17.27 -35.16
N GLN A 50 42.26 -16.95 -34.17
CA GLN A 50 42.61 -15.61 -33.69
C GLN A 50 43.38 -14.81 -34.76
N GLY A 51 43.24 -13.48 -34.72
CA GLY A 51 44.05 -12.55 -35.48
C GLY A 51 44.11 -11.18 -34.80
N SER A 52 45.20 -10.96 -34.07
CA SER A 52 45.65 -9.67 -33.55
C SER A 52 45.97 -8.69 -34.68
N SER A 53 45.61 -7.42 -34.54
CA SER A 53 46.36 -6.30 -35.16
C SER A 53 46.05 -4.98 -34.45
N GLN A 54 47.12 -4.39 -33.90
CA GLN A 54 47.24 -2.95 -33.69
C GLN A 54 47.17 -2.26 -35.05
N ASN A 55 46.49 -1.11 -35.16
CA ASN A 55 47.09 0.10 -35.73
C ASN A 55 46.20 1.34 -35.64
N LEU A 56 46.89 2.45 -35.38
CA LEU A 56 46.39 3.81 -35.41
C LEU A 56 45.87 4.18 -36.81
N ALA A 57 44.74 4.88 -36.87
CA ALA A 57 44.51 5.89 -37.90
C ALA A 57 43.49 6.94 -37.42
N ARG A 58 43.95 8.19 -37.35
CA ARG A 58 43.11 9.39 -37.25
C ARG A 58 42.13 9.43 -38.42
N SER A 59 40.85 9.62 -38.14
CA SER A 59 39.94 10.31 -39.06
C SER A 59 38.94 11.13 -38.27
N GLN A 60 38.99 12.44 -38.52
CA GLN A 60 38.06 13.44 -38.02
C GLN A 60 36.64 13.08 -38.47
N ARG A 61 35.65 13.21 -37.58
CA ARG A 61 34.37 13.92 -37.86
C ARG A 61 33.40 13.84 -36.67
N HIS A 62 32.70 14.97 -36.51
CA HIS A 62 31.52 15.21 -35.68
C HIS A 62 31.69 15.21 -34.15
N ARG A 63 31.96 16.42 -33.63
CA ARG A 63 31.39 16.91 -32.36
C ARG A 63 29.86 16.74 -32.42
N SER A 64 29.36 15.60 -31.94
CA SER A 64 27.98 15.49 -31.50
C SER A 64 27.86 16.28 -30.20
N THR A 65 27.28 17.47 -30.29
CA THR A 65 26.81 18.23 -29.13
C THR A 65 25.91 17.33 -28.28
N ARG A 66 26.43 16.84 -27.15
CA ARG A 66 25.60 16.23 -26.11
C ARG A 66 24.72 17.33 -25.55
N HIS A 67 23.47 17.42 -26.02
CA HIS A 67 22.44 18.07 -25.24
C HIS A 67 22.39 17.38 -23.88
N PRO A 68 22.37 18.13 -22.76
CA PRO A 68 22.05 17.52 -21.48
C PRO A 68 20.67 16.89 -21.62
N ARG A 69 20.58 15.56 -21.46
CA ARG A 69 19.30 14.88 -21.34
C ARG A 69 18.62 15.48 -20.12
N THR A 70 17.66 16.36 -20.37
CA THR A 70 16.75 16.87 -19.35
C THR A 70 16.20 15.65 -18.62
N PRO A 71 16.38 15.52 -17.30
CA PRO A 71 15.79 14.41 -16.59
C PRO A 71 14.28 14.56 -16.75
N VAL A 72 13.66 13.57 -17.39
CA VAL A 72 12.21 13.42 -17.45
C VAL A 72 11.75 13.42 -16.00
N ARG A 73 11.14 14.53 -15.56
CA ARG A 73 10.46 14.61 -14.26
C ARG A 73 9.36 13.57 -14.29
N LEU A 74 9.62 12.43 -13.66
CA LEU A 74 8.57 11.47 -13.32
C LEU A 74 7.49 12.24 -12.56
N SER A 75 6.31 12.28 -13.15
CA SER A 75 5.13 13.00 -12.69
C SER A 75 4.47 12.17 -11.59
N TRP A 76 4.66 12.55 -10.33
CA TRP A 76 3.96 11.99 -9.17
C TRP A 76 2.59 12.65 -9.07
N LYS A 77 1.69 12.33 -10.01
CA LYS A 77 0.30 12.77 -9.94
C LYS A 77 -0.49 11.74 -9.13
N ASP A 78 -0.44 11.87 -7.81
CA ASP A 78 -1.53 11.41 -6.96
C ASP A 78 -2.74 12.29 -7.28
N ALA A 79 -3.61 11.82 -8.18
CA ALA A 79 -4.73 12.56 -8.76
C ALA A 79 -5.85 12.96 -7.76
N ALA A 80 -5.61 12.87 -6.45
CA ALA A 80 -6.57 13.18 -5.38
C ALA A 80 -6.22 14.44 -4.58
N THR A 81 -5.00 14.99 -4.70
CA THR A 81 -4.56 16.13 -3.88
C THR A 81 -4.21 17.32 -4.77
N VAL A 82 -4.92 18.44 -4.61
CA VAL A 82 -4.70 19.65 -5.42
C VAL A 82 -3.37 20.32 -5.05
N ILE A 83 -3.00 20.32 -3.77
CA ILE A 83 -1.70 20.78 -3.30
C ILE A 83 -0.75 19.58 -3.18
N ALA A 84 0.10 19.36 -4.19
CA ALA A 84 1.05 18.25 -4.29
C ALA A 84 2.27 18.39 -3.36
N LYS A 85 2.04 18.66 -2.08
CA LYS A 85 3.03 18.75 -1.00
C LYS A 85 2.51 18.08 0.26
N PRO A 86 3.37 17.49 1.12
CA PRO A 86 2.95 17.06 2.46
C PRO A 86 2.31 18.22 3.24
N ILE A 87 1.24 17.96 4.00
CA ILE A 87 0.45 19.01 4.67
C ILE A 87 1.31 19.91 5.57
N GLY A 88 2.30 19.35 6.28
CA GLY A 88 3.20 20.11 7.16
C GLY A 88 4.14 21.06 6.44
N SER A 89 4.29 20.92 5.11
CA SER A 89 5.15 21.76 4.27
C SER A 89 4.39 22.82 3.47
N ILE A 90 3.06 22.89 3.62
CA ILE A 90 2.23 23.89 2.94
C ILE A 90 2.52 25.27 3.56
N THR A 91 2.79 26.25 2.69
CA THR A 91 3.07 27.64 3.06
C THR A 91 2.05 28.61 2.47
N GLU A 92 2.07 29.87 2.92
CA GLU A 92 1.23 30.93 2.36
C GLU A 92 1.41 31.09 0.84
N ALA A 93 2.65 30.95 0.35
CA ALA A 93 2.94 31.02 -1.09
C ALA A 93 2.18 29.96 -1.90
N ASP A 94 1.99 28.76 -1.35
CA ASP A 94 1.23 27.70 -2.01
C ASP A 94 -0.26 28.06 -2.12
N LEU A 95 -0.81 28.71 -1.09
CA LEU A 95 -2.20 29.15 -1.06
C LEU A 95 -2.42 30.33 -2.01
N LEU A 96 -1.46 31.27 -2.10
CA LEU A 96 -1.47 32.36 -3.07
C LEU A 96 -1.39 31.83 -4.51
N GLN A 97 -0.65 30.74 -4.75
CA GLN A 97 -0.61 30.09 -6.05
C GLN A 97 -1.98 29.57 -6.49
N LEU A 98 -2.82 29.07 -5.57
CA LEU A 98 -4.18 28.63 -5.89
C LEU A 98 -5.05 29.80 -6.36
N ILE A 99 -4.90 30.97 -5.73
CA ILE A 99 -5.58 32.22 -6.10
C ILE A 99 -5.09 32.68 -7.48
N GLN A 100 -3.77 32.76 -7.68
CA GLN A 100 -3.18 33.20 -8.96
C GLN A 100 -3.59 32.29 -10.13
N ALA A 101 -3.66 30.97 -9.88
CA ALA A 101 -4.12 30.01 -10.88
C ALA A 101 -5.64 29.97 -11.06
N GLY A 102 -6.40 30.69 -10.21
CA GLY A 102 -7.87 30.67 -10.21
C GLY A 102 -8.43 29.25 -10.03
N THR A 103 -7.80 28.44 -9.17
CA THR A 103 -8.12 27.00 -9.09
C THR A 103 -9.54 26.78 -8.56
N PRO A 104 -10.50 26.35 -9.38
CA PRO A 104 -11.89 26.24 -8.96
C PRO A 104 -12.08 25.14 -7.92
N GLU A 105 -13.10 25.30 -7.08
CA GLU A 105 -13.57 24.23 -6.21
C GLU A 105 -13.83 22.97 -7.03
N SER A 106 -13.55 21.84 -6.41
CA SER A 106 -13.74 20.56 -7.06
C SER A 106 -14.11 19.49 -6.04
N LYS A 107 -14.23 18.25 -6.52
CA LYS A 107 -14.35 17.07 -5.66
C LYS A 107 -13.19 16.94 -4.65
N HIS A 108 -12.02 17.54 -4.93
CA HIS A 108 -10.82 17.43 -4.09
C HIS A 108 -10.45 18.69 -3.33
N ILE A 109 -11.12 19.81 -3.55
CA ILE A 109 -10.81 21.06 -2.82
C ILE A 109 -12.07 21.84 -2.50
N LYS A 110 -12.09 22.44 -1.32
CA LYS A 110 -13.19 23.27 -0.84
C LYS A 110 -12.66 24.49 -0.10
N TYR A 111 -13.20 25.65 -0.39
CA TYR A 111 -12.83 26.91 0.23
C TYR A 111 -13.94 27.39 1.17
N LYS A 112 -13.51 27.91 2.33
CA LYS A 112 -14.38 28.50 3.34
C LYS A 112 -13.70 29.74 3.91
N ARG A 113 -14.47 30.83 4.03
CA ARG A 113 -13.96 32.06 4.64
C ARG A 113 -13.76 31.92 6.14
N THR A 114 -14.74 31.36 6.85
CA THR A 114 -14.77 31.31 8.32
C THR A 114 -14.81 29.88 8.86
N LEU A 115 -14.23 29.67 10.04
CA LEU A 115 -14.34 28.42 10.79
C LEU A 115 -15.81 28.05 11.06
N PRO A 116 -16.12 26.75 11.24
CA PRO A 116 -17.47 26.34 11.60
C PRO A 116 -17.86 26.94 12.96
N ASP A 117 -19.07 27.50 13.01
CA ASP A 117 -19.68 28.03 14.22
C ASP A 117 -19.88 26.93 15.26
N GLY A 118 -19.94 27.32 16.54
CA GLY A 118 -20.11 26.39 17.66
C GLY A 118 -21.51 25.79 17.78
N GLY A 119 -22.48 26.28 17.00
CA GLY A 119 -23.84 25.76 16.96
C GLY A 119 -23.94 24.41 16.25
N ASP A 120 -25.06 23.72 16.44
CA ASP A 120 -25.26 22.38 15.87
C ASP A 120 -25.28 22.39 14.34
N SER A 121 -25.81 23.45 13.72
CA SER A 121 -25.76 23.63 12.26
C SER A 121 -24.32 23.69 11.74
N GLY A 122 -23.44 24.43 12.43
CA GLY A 122 -22.02 24.54 12.10
C GLY A 122 -21.28 23.22 12.20
N LYS A 123 -21.49 22.52 13.32
CA LYS A 123 -20.95 21.18 13.57
C LYS A 123 -21.31 20.22 12.44
N VAL A 124 -22.59 20.15 12.08
CA VAL A 124 -23.09 19.25 11.02
C VAL A 124 -22.54 19.63 9.65
N LYS A 125 -22.47 20.92 9.32
CA LYS A 125 -21.91 21.38 8.03
C LYS A 125 -20.42 21.03 7.87
N PHE A 126 -19.65 21.14 8.95
CA PHE A 126 -18.25 20.71 8.99
C PHE A 126 -18.14 19.20 8.79
N LEU A 127 -18.82 18.42 9.63
CA LEU A 127 -18.79 16.95 9.59
C LEU A 127 -19.27 16.39 8.25
N ARG A 128 -20.29 17.01 7.65
CA ARG A 128 -20.74 16.71 6.29
C ARG A 128 -19.64 16.89 5.26
N SER A 129 -18.86 17.97 5.36
CA SER A 129 -17.79 18.25 4.40
C SER A 129 -16.64 17.26 4.56
N VAL A 130 -16.26 16.96 5.81
CA VAL A 130 -15.19 16.01 6.15
C VAL A 130 -15.56 14.58 5.75
N THR A 131 -16.75 14.10 6.12
CA THR A 131 -17.22 12.74 5.76
C THR A 131 -17.43 12.59 4.26
N ALA A 132 -17.95 13.60 3.57
CA ALA A 132 -18.09 13.59 2.11
C ALA A 132 -16.76 13.41 1.38
N LEU A 133 -15.70 14.09 1.82
CA LEU A 133 -14.36 13.92 1.28
C LEU A 133 -13.84 12.50 1.57
N ALA A 134 -13.96 12.05 2.82
CA ALA A 134 -13.51 10.71 3.24
C ALA A 134 -14.22 9.59 2.47
N ASN A 135 -15.52 9.71 2.22
CA ASN A 135 -16.32 8.66 1.56
C ASN A 135 -16.12 8.57 0.04
N THR A 136 -15.48 9.57 -0.56
CA THR A 136 -15.30 9.61 -2.02
C THR A 136 -13.84 9.44 -2.41
N GLN A 137 -13.10 10.53 -2.52
CA GLN A 137 -11.74 10.53 -3.07
C GLN A 137 -10.72 11.29 -2.21
N GLY A 138 -11.14 11.79 -1.05
CA GLY A 138 -10.33 12.70 -0.24
C GLY A 138 -10.16 14.08 -0.89
N GLY A 139 -9.37 14.92 -0.22
CA GLY A 139 -9.05 16.26 -0.67
C GLY A 139 -8.67 17.22 0.46
N ASP A 140 -8.65 18.50 0.13
CA ASP A 140 -8.28 19.61 1.00
C ASP A 140 -9.50 20.52 1.29
N LEU A 141 -9.70 20.83 2.57
CA LEU A 141 -10.68 21.81 3.04
C LEU A 141 -9.90 22.99 3.64
N ILE A 142 -10.03 24.17 3.03
CA ILE A 142 -9.25 25.36 3.37
C ILE A 142 -10.18 26.40 4.00
N TYR A 143 -9.89 26.77 5.24
CA TYR A 143 -10.57 27.79 6.03
C TYR A 143 -9.71 29.05 6.12
N GLY A 144 -10.30 30.22 5.86
CA GLY A 144 -9.57 31.48 5.70
C GLY A 144 -9.29 31.81 4.23
N MET A 145 -10.10 31.27 3.32
CA MET A 145 -10.02 31.57 1.89
C MET A 145 -11.40 31.99 1.39
N GLU A 146 -11.51 33.23 0.94
CA GLU A 146 -12.72 33.75 0.31
C GLU A 146 -12.76 33.31 -1.15
N ALA A 147 -13.92 32.79 -1.56
CA ALA A 147 -14.15 32.34 -2.92
C ALA A 147 -15.47 32.89 -3.44
N SER A 148 -15.48 33.29 -4.71
CA SER A 148 -16.66 33.73 -5.46
C SER A 148 -16.87 32.75 -6.61
N ASP A 149 -18.09 32.22 -6.74
CA ASP A 149 -18.44 31.17 -7.70
C ASP A 149 -17.49 29.95 -7.68
N GLY A 150 -16.99 29.61 -6.48
CA GLY A 150 -16.06 28.50 -6.27
C GLY A 150 -14.61 28.80 -6.67
N ILE A 151 -14.29 30.01 -7.10
CA ILE A 151 -12.91 30.43 -7.44
C ILE A 151 -12.33 31.23 -6.28
N PRO A 152 -11.15 30.88 -5.75
CA PRO A 152 -10.53 31.56 -4.62
C PRO A 152 -10.04 32.95 -5.04
N GLN A 153 -10.39 33.97 -4.26
CA GLN A 153 -10.09 35.39 -4.56
C GLN A 153 -9.06 35.95 -3.58
N GLN A 154 -9.18 35.62 -2.29
CA GLN A 154 -8.37 36.26 -1.25
C GLN A 154 -8.15 35.35 -0.04
N LEU A 155 -6.99 35.49 0.61
CA LEU A 155 -6.72 34.94 1.94
C LEU A 155 -7.26 35.89 3.02
N CYS A 156 -8.03 35.33 3.95
CA CYS A 156 -8.57 36.03 5.10
C CYS A 156 -8.05 35.35 6.36
N ALA A 157 -7.35 36.09 7.20
CA ALA A 157 -6.91 35.60 8.51
C ALA A 157 -8.12 35.13 9.33
N LEU A 158 -8.01 33.95 9.94
CA LEU A 158 -9.07 33.40 10.78
C LEU A 158 -9.18 34.16 12.10
N THR A 159 -10.41 34.53 12.48
CA THR A 159 -10.71 35.00 13.83
C THR A 159 -10.91 33.80 14.74
N MET A 160 -9.98 33.56 15.65
CA MET A 160 -9.97 32.39 16.53
C MET A 160 -9.21 32.67 17.82
N PRO A 161 -9.53 31.97 18.93
CA PRO A 161 -8.88 32.18 20.22
C PRO A 161 -7.43 31.70 20.21
N SER A 162 -7.18 30.43 19.84
CA SER A 162 -5.85 29.88 19.58
C SER A 162 -5.93 28.68 18.62
N ALA A 163 -4.82 28.38 17.93
CA ALA A 163 -4.70 27.23 17.02
C ALA A 163 -4.97 25.91 17.75
N ASP A 164 -4.39 25.73 18.93
CA ASP A 164 -4.54 24.51 19.73
C ASP A 164 -6.00 24.29 20.18
N GLN A 165 -6.69 25.34 20.63
CA GLN A 165 -8.09 25.22 21.03
C GLN A 165 -9.00 24.86 19.85
N VAL A 166 -8.77 25.46 18.67
CA VAL A 166 -9.53 25.14 17.46
C VAL A 166 -9.23 23.70 17.02
N LEU A 167 -7.97 23.27 17.05
CA LEU A 167 -7.57 21.91 16.70
C LEU A 167 -8.28 20.88 17.59
N GLN A 168 -8.15 21.02 18.90
CA GLN A 168 -8.78 20.13 19.88
C GLN A 168 -10.31 20.07 19.71
N ARG A 169 -10.94 21.20 19.40
CA ARG A 169 -12.38 21.29 19.11
C ARG A 169 -12.76 20.49 17.86
N LEU A 170 -12.03 20.67 16.76
CA LEU A 170 -12.34 19.99 15.49
C LEU A 170 -12.05 18.49 15.55
N GLU A 171 -10.99 18.08 16.25
CA GLU A 171 -10.67 16.67 16.50
C GLU A 171 -11.75 15.99 17.35
N SER A 172 -12.14 16.60 18.47
CA SER A 172 -13.25 16.10 19.30
C SER A 172 -14.54 15.98 18.49
N LEU A 173 -14.84 16.99 17.67
CA LEU A 173 -16.03 16.97 16.83
C LEU A 173 -16.02 15.81 15.82
N CYS A 174 -14.88 15.50 15.20
CA CYS A 174 -14.74 14.35 14.31
C CYS A 174 -14.83 13.02 15.07
N ALA A 175 -14.28 12.94 16.28
CA ALA A 175 -14.28 11.73 17.10
C ALA A 175 -15.69 11.35 17.58
N ASP A 176 -16.49 12.34 17.95
CA ASP A 176 -17.83 12.13 18.54
C ASP A 176 -18.95 12.18 17.50
N GLY A 177 -18.76 12.96 16.44
CA GLY A 177 -19.78 13.25 15.44
C GLY A 177 -19.76 12.37 14.19
N VAL A 178 -18.89 11.36 14.12
CA VAL A 178 -18.73 10.49 12.95
C VAL A 178 -18.69 9.01 13.34
N SER A 179 -19.41 8.18 12.59
CA SER A 179 -19.44 6.72 12.76
C SER A 179 -19.39 6.02 11.40
N PRO A 180 -18.55 4.99 11.18
CA PRO A 180 -17.42 4.58 12.01
C PRO A 180 -16.44 5.73 12.28
N ARG A 181 -15.59 5.63 13.33
CA ARG A 181 -14.63 6.70 13.66
C ARG A 181 -13.74 7.02 12.46
N LEU A 182 -13.59 8.31 12.17
CA LEU A 182 -12.74 8.79 11.08
C LEU A 182 -11.29 8.93 11.58
N ALA A 183 -10.34 8.36 10.82
CA ALA A 183 -8.91 8.44 11.09
C ALA A 183 -8.19 9.13 9.92
N GLY A 184 -7.00 9.68 10.18
CA GLY A 184 -6.15 10.25 9.13
C GLY A 184 -6.56 11.64 8.65
N VAL A 185 -7.35 12.38 9.42
CA VAL A 185 -7.57 13.81 9.19
C VAL A 185 -6.33 14.56 9.69
N GLN A 186 -5.73 15.36 8.82
CA GLN A 186 -4.54 16.15 9.15
C GLN A 186 -4.89 17.63 9.12
N TYR A 187 -4.34 18.40 10.06
CA TYR A 187 -4.59 19.82 10.21
C TYR A 187 -3.29 20.60 10.10
N ARG A 188 -3.33 21.75 9.44
CA ARG A 188 -2.20 22.67 9.34
C ARG A 188 -2.70 24.10 9.39
N PHE A 189 -2.29 24.81 10.44
CA PHE A 189 -2.38 26.27 10.48
C PHE A 189 -1.17 26.83 9.71
N VAL A 190 -1.46 27.66 8.71
CA VAL A 190 -0.47 28.33 7.86
C VAL A 190 -0.45 29.80 8.25
N PRO A 191 0.66 30.31 8.80
CA PRO A 191 0.78 31.72 9.15
C PRO A 191 0.81 32.59 7.90
N LEU A 192 0.15 33.75 7.97
CA LEU A 192 0.13 34.76 6.91
C LEU A 192 1.13 35.88 7.22
N SER A 193 1.77 36.42 6.18
CA SER A 193 2.68 37.56 6.32
C SER A 193 1.97 38.82 6.84
N GLY A 194 0.68 38.95 6.54
CA GLY A 194 -0.19 40.04 7.02
C GLY A 194 -0.68 39.87 8.47
N GLY A 195 -0.27 38.80 9.16
CA GLY A 195 -0.74 38.45 10.49
C GLY A 195 -1.96 37.54 10.50
N GLY A 196 -2.04 36.69 11.52
CA GLY A 196 -3.05 35.63 11.63
C GLY A 196 -2.71 34.40 10.78
N GLU A 197 -3.67 33.48 10.68
CA GLU A 197 -3.44 32.15 10.08
C GLU A 197 -4.64 31.68 9.26
N VAL A 198 -4.38 30.76 8.34
CA VAL A 198 -5.35 30.00 7.54
C VAL A 198 -5.26 28.53 7.96
N LEU A 199 -6.38 27.82 8.02
CA LEU A 199 -6.40 26.39 8.35
C LEU A 199 -6.61 25.55 7.10
N VAL A 200 -5.64 24.68 6.80
CA VAL A 200 -5.75 23.62 5.81
C VAL A 200 -6.05 22.32 6.53
N ILE A 201 -7.12 21.64 6.12
CA ILE A 201 -7.48 20.31 6.61
C ILE A 201 -7.38 19.35 5.44
N ARG A 202 -6.52 18.35 5.56
CA ARG A 202 -6.39 17.28 4.56
C ARG A 202 -7.11 16.04 5.02
N ILE A 203 -8.04 15.58 4.20
CA ILE A 203 -8.82 14.38 4.42
C ILE A 203 -8.46 13.39 3.32
N GLN A 204 -7.90 12.24 3.69
CA GLN A 204 -7.68 11.17 2.73
C GLN A 204 -8.99 10.42 2.45
N LYS A 205 -9.08 9.74 1.30
CA LYS A 205 -10.12 8.74 1.08
C LYS A 205 -10.04 7.71 2.20
N SER A 206 -11.15 7.49 2.89
CA SER A 206 -11.20 6.54 3.99
C SER A 206 -11.41 5.13 3.50
N TRP A 207 -10.65 4.22 4.08
CA TRP A 207 -10.75 2.78 3.88
C TRP A 207 -11.86 2.13 4.71
N ASN A 208 -12.42 2.86 5.68
CA ASN A 208 -13.57 2.44 6.49
C ASN A 208 -14.86 3.19 6.09
N ALA A 209 -14.87 3.69 4.85
CA ALA A 209 -16.06 4.29 4.26
C ALA A 209 -17.15 3.22 4.05
N PRO A 210 -18.43 3.61 4.03
CA PRO A 210 -18.92 4.98 4.21
C PRO A 210 -19.04 5.37 5.71
N HIS A 211 -18.67 6.61 6.01
CA HIS A 211 -18.85 7.29 7.29
C HIS A 211 -20.15 8.09 7.30
N ARG A 212 -20.96 7.94 8.35
CA ARG A 212 -22.13 8.80 8.63
C ARG A 212 -21.78 9.87 9.64
N VAL A 213 -22.51 10.99 9.53
CA VAL A 213 -22.55 12.03 10.57
C VAL A 213 -23.56 11.60 11.63
N THR A 214 -23.16 11.61 12.90
CA THR A 214 -23.99 11.26 14.08
C THR A 214 -24.34 12.45 14.97
N ALA A 215 -23.65 13.58 14.80
CA ALA A 215 -23.89 14.78 15.59
C ALA A 215 -25.32 15.30 15.41
N GLY A 216 -25.94 15.81 16.48
CA GLY A 216 -27.27 16.44 16.43
C GLY A 216 -28.41 15.51 16.02
N GLY A 217 -28.27 14.19 16.23
CA GLY A 217 -29.27 13.20 15.79
C GLY A 217 -29.30 12.95 14.28
N HIS A 218 -28.36 13.52 13.52
CA HIS A 218 -28.19 13.19 12.12
C HIS A 218 -27.73 11.74 11.96
N ALA A 219 -28.13 11.10 10.86
CA ALA A 219 -27.75 9.72 10.54
C ALA A 219 -27.43 9.53 9.05
N HIS A 220 -27.11 10.61 8.34
CA HIS A 220 -26.86 10.59 6.90
C HIS A 220 -25.39 10.30 6.57
N PHE A 221 -25.21 9.57 5.48
CA PHE A 221 -23.92 9.42 4.80
C PHE A 221 -23.86 10.45 3.68
N TYR A 222 -22.68 11.05 3.51
CA TYR A 222 -22.48 12.07 2.48
C TYR A 222 -21.39 11.64 1.51
N GLY A 223 -21.62 11.93 0.24
CA GLY A 223 -20.64 11.88 -0.84
C GLY A 223 -20.28 13.27 -1.32
N ARG A 224 -19.35 13.36 -2.26
CA ARG A 224 -18.90 14.61 -2.88
C ARG A 224 -18.88 14.48 -4.40
N ASN A 225 -19.43 15.47 -5.08
CA ASN A 225 -19.35 15.66 -6.53
C ASN A 225 -18.79 17.05 -6.82
N ALA A 226 -18.79 17.47 -8.10
CA ALA A 226 -18.31 18.80 -8.49
C ALA A 226 -19.14 19.95 -7.87
N ALA A 227 -20.43 19.74 -7.62
CA ALA A 227 -21.33 20.75 -7.04
C ALA A 227 -21.24 20.83 -5.50
N GLY A 228 -20.63 19.84 -4.84
CA GLY A 228 -20.38 19.86 -3.40
C GLY A 228 -20.73 18.55 -2.71
N SER A 229 -21.08 18.65 -1.42
CA SER A 229 -21.43 17.50 -0.58
C SER A 229 -22.93 17.19 -0.71
N TYR A 230 -23.28 15.94 -1.00
CA TYR A 230 -24.66 15.48 -1.16
C TYR A 230 -24.91 14.20 -0.34
N PRO A 231 -26.14 13.92 0.10
CA PRO A 231 -26.45 12.67 0.80
C PRO A 231 -26.38 11.49 -0.18
N LEU A 232 -25.72 10.40 0.22
CA LEU A 232 -25.64 9.19 -0.61
C LEU A 232 -26.99 8.48 -0.67
N ASP A 233 -27.34 7.96 -1.85
CA ASP A 233 -28.52 7.12 -2.01
C ASP A 233 -28.27 5.64 -1.65
N VAL A 234 -29.32 4.82 -1.71
CA VAL A 234 -29.24 3.38 -1.37
C VAL A 234 -28.31 2.61 -2.31
N GLY A 235 -28.27 2.95 -3.59
CA GLY A 235 -27.42 2.31 -4.58
C GLY A 235 -25.95 2.64 -4.34
N GLU A 236 -25.63 3.92 -4.13
CA GLU A 236 -24.30 4.39 -3.79
C GLU A 236 -23.81 3.82 -2.46
N LEU A 237 -24.69 3.76 -1.46
CA LEU A 237 -24.39 3.12 -0.17
C LEU A 237 -24.07 1.64 -0.34
N ARG A 238 -24.86 0.90 -1.13
CA ARG A 238 -24.59 -0.52 -1.41
C ARG A 238 -23.20 -0.69 -2.03
N GLN A 239 -22.87 0.12 -3.04
CA GLN A 239 -21.55 0.09 -3.67
C GLN A 239 -20.43 0.41 -2.69
N ALA A 240 -20.61 1.43 -1.85
CA ALA A 240 -19.63 1.83 -0.85
C ALA A 240 -19.36 0.73 0.20
N PHE A 241 -20.40 0.04 0.67
CA PHE A 241 -20.24 -1.08 1.61
C PHE A 241 -19.59 -2.31 0.97
N THR A 242 -19.93 -2.67 -0.27
CA THR A 242 -19.33 -3.82 -0.97
C THR A 242 -17.83 -3.64 -1.18
N LEU A 243 -17.36 -2.42 -1.47
CA LEU A 243 -15.92 -2.13 -1.59
C LEU A 243 -15.17 -2.44 -0.29
N SER A 244 -15.78 -2.18 0.87
CA SER A 244 -15.19 -2.40 2.19
C SER A 244 -15.23 -3.88 2.63
N GLU A 245 -16.28 -4.62 2.27
CA GLU A 245 -16.40 -6.06 2.55
C GLU A 245 -15.33 -6.92 1.85
N SER A 246 -14.82 -6.45 0.70
CA SER A 246 -13.77 -7.15 -0.07
C SER A 246 -12.45 -7.33 0.69
N VAL A 247 -12.16 -6.52 1.72
CA VAL A 247 -10.86 -6.51 2.39
C VAL A 247 -10.66 -7.75 3.26
N ALA A 248 -11.66 -8.10 4.07
CA ALA A 248 -11.59 -9.26 4.96
C ALA A 248 -11.43 -10.56 4.16
N GLU A 249 -12.19 -10.70 3.07
CA GLU A 249 -12.14 -11.88 2.22
C GLU A 249 -10.78 -12.00 1.51
N ARG A 250 -10.20 -10.87 1.10
CA ARG A 250 -8.85 -10.87 0.49
C ARG A 250 -7.75 -11.18 1.49
N ILE A 251 -7.88 -10.81 2.78
CA ILE A 251 -6.97 -11.25 3.84
C ILE A 251 -7.06 -12.77 4.00
N ARG A 252 -8.29 -13.32 4.08
CA ARG A 252 -8.49 -14.79 4.20
C ARG A 252 -7.91 -15.53 3.00
N ALA A 253 -8.17 -15.05 1.79
CA ALA A 253 -7.64 -15.62 0.56
C ALA A 253 -6.10 -15.58 0.51
N PHE A 254 -5.47 -14.48 0.91
CA PHE A 254 -4.01 -14.38 1.00
C PHE A 254 -3.45 -15.42 1.98
N ARG A 255 -3.99 -15.48 3.21
CA ARG A 255 -3.54 -16.45 4.22
C ARG A 255 -3.70 -17.90 3.73
N ALA A 256 -4.86 -18.24 3.18
CA ALA A 256 -5.14 -19.58 2.67
C ALA A 256 -4.15 -19.98 1.55
N LYS A 257 -3.97 -19.10 0.55
CA LYS A 257 -3.01 -19.33 -0.55
C LYS A 257 -1.59 -19.57 -0.02
N ARG A 258 -1.15 -18.76 0.94
CA ARG A 258 0.20 -18.86 1.49
C ARG A 258 0.42 -20.11 2.35
N LEU A 259 -0.54 -20.49 3.17
CA LEU A 259 -0.46 -21.71 3.96
C LEU A 259 -0.44 -22.97 3.07
N LEU A 260 -1.22 -22.98 1.98
CA LEU A 260 -1.18 -24.05 0.98
C LEU A 260 0.18 -24.13 0.28
N ALA A 261 0.71 -22.99 -0.18
CA ALA A 261 2.04 -22.94 -0.79
C ALA A 261 3.15 -23.45 0.16
N LEU A 262 3.09 -23.05 1.43
CA LEU A 262 3.99 -23.56 2.47
C LEU A 262 3.87 -25.08 2.64
N GLY A 263 2.64 -25.59 2.71
CA GLY A 263 2.37 -27.04 2.81
C GLY A 263 2.94 -27.84 1.63
N ASN A 264 2.89 -27.27 0.43
CA ASN A 264 3.39 -27.88 -0.80
C ASN A 264 4.90 -27.70 -1.02
N GLY A 265 5.60 -26.99 -0.13
CA GLY A 265 7.02 -26.69 -0.33
C GLY A 265 7.30 -25.59 -1.38
N GLU A 266 6.28 -24.84 -1.81
CA GLU A 266 6.40 -23.64 -2.65
C GLU A 266 6.84 -22.44 -1.79
N VAL A 267 8.03 -22.57 -1.22
CA VAL A 267 8.65 -21.58 -0.34
C VAL A 267 9.70 -20.77 -1.07
N PRO A 268 9.90 -19.50 -0.69
CA PRO A 268 10.96 -18.70 -1.28
C PRO A 268 12.32 -19.32 -1.01
N ILE A 269 12.52 -19.99 0.13
CA ILE A 269 13.75 -20.72 0.43
C ILE A 269 13.42 -22.06 1.09
N PRO A 270 14.10 -23.17 0.74
CA PRO A 270 13.92 -24.45 1.42
C PRO A 270 14.07 -24.29 2.93
N LEU A 271 13.14 -24.90 3.66
CA LEU A 271 13.09 -24.86 5.11
C LEU A 271 13.50 -26.22 5.68
N VAL A 272 14.21 -26.22 6.80
CA VAL A 272 14.47 -27.46 7.54
C VAL A 272 13.16 -28.16 7.92
N PRO A 273 13.14 -29.50 8.05
CA PRO A 273 11.98 -30.22 8.57
C PRO A 273 11.66 -29.80 10.00
N GLY A 274 10.37 -29.78 10.36
CA GLY A 274 9.90 -29.45 11.70
C GLY A 274 8.59 -28.65 11.71
N VAL A 275 8.18 -28.22 12.90
CA VAL A 275 6.95 -27.46 13.13
C VAL A 275 7.15 -26.01 12.68
N ARG A 276 6.23 -25.48 11.89
CA ARG A 276 6.32 -24.13 11.31
C ARG A 276 5.36 -23.17 12.00
N VAL A 277 5.87 -22.05 12.48
CA VAL A 277 5.04 -20.90 12.90
C VAL A 277 5.08 -19.86 11.78
N VAL A 278 3.91 -19.39 11.39
CA VAL A 278 3.72 -18.46 10.27
C VAL A 278 3.03 -17.20 10.78
N LEU A 279 3.66 -16.05 10.58
CA LEU A 279 3.12 -14.72 10.84
C LEU A 279 2.85 -14.01 9.51
N HIS A 280 1.60 -13.65 9.28
CA HIS A 280 1.20 -12.78 8.17
C HIS A 280 0.84 -11.39 8.71
N ILE A 281 1.59 -10.37 8.28
CA ILE A 281 1.24 -8.97 8.51
C ILE A 281 0.69 -8.44 7.19
N VAL A 282 -0.59 -8.09 7.19
CA VAL A 282 -1.28 -7.58 6.01
C VAL A 282 -1.72 -6.14 6.31
N PRO A 283 -0.90 -5.12 5.94
CA PRO A 283 -1.35 -3.75 6.02
C PRO A 283 -2.61 -3.57 5.17
N LEU A 284 -3.60 -2.86 5.68
CA LEU A 284 -4.86 -2.63 4.94
C LEU A 284 -4.61 -1.97 3.58
N GLN A 285 -3.62 -1.08 3.49
CA GLN A 285 -3.20 -0.40 2.26
C GLN A 285 -2.73 -1.37 1.16
N SER A 286 -2.16 -2.52 1.53
CA SER A 286 -1.69 -3.56 0.59
C SER A 286 -2.82 -4.26 -0.17
N LEU A 287 -4.05 -4.09 0.30
CA LEU A 287 -5.23 -4.65 -0.34
C LEU A 287 -5.94 -3.58 -1.15
N THR A 288 -6.08 -2.37 -0.63
CA THR A 288 -7.04 -1.40 -1.19
C THR A 288 -6.43 -0.41 -2.18
N SER A 289 -5.12 -0.41 -2.38
CA SER A 289 -4.37 0.51 -3.25
C SER A 289 -3.49 -0.27 -4.23
N GLU A 290 -3.17 0.31 -5.40
CA GLU A 290 -2.03 -0.08 -6.24
C GLU A 290 -0.69 0.34 -5.57
N PHE A 291 -0.62 0.19 -4.26
CA PHE A 291 0.55 0.53 -3.47
C PHE A 291 1.62 -0.53 -3.69
N LEU A 292 2.72 -0.10 -4.31
CA LEU A 292 3.91 -0.92 -4.47
C LEU A 292 5.06 -0.35 -3.65
N VAL A 293 5.60 -1.18 -2.77
CA VAL A 293 6.82 -0.89 -2.03
C VAL A 293 8.00 -0.98 -3.00
N ASP A 294 8.78 0.11 -3.11
CA ASP A 294 10.09 0.04 -3.76
C ASP A 294 11.02 -0.82 -2.90
N ILE A 295 11.24 -2.05 -3.33
CA ILE A 295 12.08 -3.04 -2.64
C ILE A 295 13.57 -2.79 -2.87
N SER A 296 13.92 -1.87 -3.78
CA SER A 296 15.28 -1.45 -4.09
C SER A 296 15.57 -0.12 -3.38
N PRO A 297 16.30 -0.11 -2.26
CA PRO A 297 16.52 1.12 -1.50
C PRO A 297 17.31 2.14 -2.33
N ARG A 298 16.78 3.37 -2.44
CA ARG A 298 17.48 4.50 -3.08
C ARG A 298 18.00 5.52 -2.08
N THR A 299 17.51 5.47 -0.84
CA THR A 299 17.92 6.34 0.26
C THR A 299 18.32 5.53 1.49
N GLN A 300 19.14 6.12 2.35
CA GLN A 300 19.57 5.48 3.60
C GLN A 300 18.39 5.21 4.55
N GLN A 301 17.41 6.11 4.60
CA GLN A 301 16.19 5.92 5.39
C GLN A 301 15.34 4.75 4.88
N GLN A 302 15.19 4.60 3.56
CA GLN A 302 14.51 3.44 2.97
C GLN A 302 15.24 2.15 3.31
N MET A 303 16.57 2.15 3.18
CA MET A 303 17.39 1.00 3.55
C MET A 303 17.17 0.57 5.00
N GLN A 304 17.11 1.53 5.94
CA GLN A 304 16.82 1.26 7.35
C GLN A 304 15.41 0.66 7.56
N ALA A 305 14.38 1.22 6.93
CA ALA A 305 13.02 0.70 7.05
C ALA A 305 12.89 -0.73 6.48
N LEU A 306 13.52 -0.95 5.32
CA LEU A 306 13.62 -2.24 4.65
C LEU A 306 14.41 -3.27 5.47
N ASN A 307 15.37 -2.83 6.29
CA ASN A 307 16.15 -3.69 7.17
C ASN A 307 15.35 -4.25 8.35
N ARG A 308 14.29 -3.57 8.81
CA ARG A 308 13.45 -3.99 9.97
C ARG A 308 12.58 -5.23 9.73
N VAL A 309 12.37 -5.64 8.49
CA VAL A 309 11.68 -6.91 8.19
C VAL A 309 12.72 -8.01 8.27
N GLU A 310 12.82 -8.68 9.41
CA GLU A 310 13.90 -9.63 9.73
C GLU A 310 13.34 -11.05 9.91
N PRO A 311 14.10 -12.10 9.56
CA PRO A 311 13.70 -13.48 9.87
C PRO A 311 13.53 -13.65 11.39
N PRO A 312 12.44 -14.27 11.86
CA PRO A 312 12.22 -14.41 13.30
C PRO A 312 13.33 -15.21 13.98
N GLY A 313 13.84 -14.69 15.10
CA GLY A 313 14.85 -15.36 15.93
C GLY A 313 16.26 -15.40 15.35
N ALA A 314 16.52 -14.74 14.21
CA ALA A 314 17.83 -14.74 13.57
C ALA A 314 18.76 -13.65 14.13
N GLY A 315 20.01 -14.02 14.46
CA GLY A 315 21.07 -13.08 14.84
C GLY A 315 21.79 -12.43 13.65
N GLY A 316 21.52 -12.90 12.43
CA GLY A 316 22.04 -12.39 11.17
C GLY A 316 21.33 -13.08 10.00
N TRP A 317 21.30 -12.45 8.84
CA TRP A 317 20.55 -12.95 7.69
C TRP A 317 21.18 -12.60 6.34
N SER A 318 20.92 -13.46 5.37
CA SER A 318 21.14 -13.20 3.96
C SER A 318 19.86 -12.65 3.31
N GLN A 319 19.96 -12.11 2.10
CA GLN A 319 18.82 -11.55 1.38
C GLN A 319 18.87 -11.84 -0.13
N ARG A 320 17.69 -11.96 -0.73
CA ARG A 320 17.51 -12.04 -2.19
C ARG A 320 16.21 -11.38 -2.64
N VAL A 321 16.13 -11.08 -3.92
CA VAL A 321 14.93 -10.50 -4.56
C VAL A 321 14.34 -11.53 -5.53
N ASN A 322 13.03 -11.73 -5.48
CA ASN A 322 12.27 -12.57 -6.42
C ASN A 322 11.18 -11.73 -7.12
N LEU A 323 10.32 -12.39 -7.91
CA LEU A 323 9.22 -11.73 -8.62
C LEU A 323 8.20 -11.07 -7.68
N ASP A 324 8.02 -11.62 -6.48
CA ASP A 324 6.99 -11.19 -5.53
C ASP A 324 7.49 -10.10 -4.58
N GLY A 325 8.75 -10.14 -4.18
CA GLY A 325 9.34 -9.10 -3.35
C GLY A 325 10.79 -9.36 -2.97
N ARG A 326 11.12 -8.98 -1.73
CA ARG A 326 12.43 -9.23 -1.13
C ARG A 326 12.30 -10.21 0.01
N VAL A 327 13.16 -11.22 0.00
CA VAL A 327 13.22 -12.30 0.98
C VAL A 327 14.51 -12.14 1.77
N LYS A 328 14.40 -12.26 3.08
CA LYS A 328 15.54 -12.44 3.99
C LYS A 328 15.39 -13.76 4.71
N TYR A 329 16.50 -14.39 5.02
CA TYR A 329 16.53 -15.71 5.63
C TYR A 329 17.77 -15.89 6.49
N ASP A 330 17.66 -16.70 7.54
CA ASP A 330 18.79 -17.03 8.39
C ASP A 330 19.78 -17.96 7.67
N ASN A 331 21.01 -18.05 8.21
CA ASN A 331 22.09 -18.75 7.52
C ASN A 331 21.74 -20.22 7.25
N GLU A 332 22.05 -20.65 6.03
CA GLU A 332 21.73 -21.96 5.49
C GLU A 332 22.56 -23.05 6.19
N CYS A 333 21.91 -24.05 6.78
CA CYS A 333 22.52 -25.34 7.06
C CYS A 333 22.16 -26.25 5.89
N ASP A 334 23.15 -26.69 5.11
CA ASP A 334 22.94 -27.52 3.91
C ASP A 334 21.94 -26.93 2.88
N GLY A 335 21.97 -25.61 2.69
CA GLY A 335 21.08 -24.92 1.74
C GLY A 335 19.64 -24.75 2.24
N MET A 336 19.35 -25.10 3.50
CA MET A 336 18.05 -24.92 4.15
C MET A 336 18.11 -23.86 5.25
N ALA A 337 17.07 -23.04 5.32
CA ALA A 337 16.89 -22.03 6.36
C ALA A 337 16.00 -22.55 7.51
N ARG A 338 16.19 -22.02 8.71
CA ARG A 338 15.27 -22.26 9.85
C ARG A 338 14.23 -21.14 9.95
N ALA A 339 14.50 -19.97 9.37
CA ALA A 339 13.58 -18.86 9.34
C ALA A 339 13.72 -18.00 8.08
N TYR A 340 12.60 -17.44 7.61
CA TYR A 340 12.61 -16.38 6.61
C TYR A 340 11.59 -15.29 6.91
N ALA A 341 11.81 -14.12 6.34
CA ALA A 341 10.82 -13.06 6.22
C ALA A 341 10.79 -12.54 4.78
N GLN A 342 9.60 -12.53 4.18
CA GLN A 342 9.35 -12.00 2.84
C GLN A 342 8.50 -10.75 2.92
N LEU A 343 9.03 -9.65 2.39
CA LEU A 343 8.29 -8.42 2.11
C LEU A 343 7.84 -8.47 0.66
N TYR A 344 6.53 -8.58 0.43
CA TYR A 344 5.93 -8.54 -0.90
C TYR A 344 5.96 -7.10 -1.45
N ARG A 345 6.00 -6.95 -2.78
CA ARG A 345 5.85 -5.65 -3.46
C ARG A 345 4.55 -4.96 -3.08
N SER A 346 3.48 -5.70 -2.78
CA SER A 346 2.22 -5.15 -2.25
C SER A 346 2.35 -4.55 -0.85
N GLY A 347 3.46 -4.79 -0.13
CA GLY A 347 3.68 -4.37 1.25
C GLY A 347 3.23 -5.37 2.31
N MET A 348 2.65 -6.50 1.92
CA MET A 348 2.39 -7.61 2.84
C MET A 348 3.70 -8.23 3.31
N ILE A 349 3.71 -8.78 4.53
CA ILE A 349 4.86 -9.48 5.10
C ILE A 349 4.43 -10.89 5.51
N GLU A 350 5.23 -11.87 5.12
CA GLU A 350 5.16 -13.24 5.63
C GLU A 350 6.47 -13.54 6.34
N ALA A 351 6.39 -13.97 7.60
CA ALA A 351 7.53 -14.45 8.36
C ALA A 351 7.26 -15.88 8.82
N VAL A 352 8.24 -16.76 8.63
CA VAL A 352 8.15 -18.18 8.98
C VAL A 352 9.37 -18.56 9.80
N GLN A 353 9.15 -19.31 10.86
CA GLN A 353 10.19 -19.93 11.67
C GLN A 353 9.86 -21.40 11.89
N VAL A 354 10.87 -22.25 11.79
CA VAL A 354 10.79 -23.68 12.04
C VAL A 354 11.38 -24.00 13.41
N TRP A 355 10.61 -24.72 14.21
CA TRP A 355 11.10 -25.45 15.36
C TRP A 355 11.38 -26.88 14.93
N PRO A 356 12.67 -27.27 14.83
CA PRO A 356 13.03 -28.65 14.57
C PRO A 356 12.60 -29.52 15.76
N GLU A 357 12.25 -30.76 15.46
CA GLU A 357 11.91 -31.79 16.44
C GLU A 357 13.13 -32.27 17.23
#